data_AF-A0A254S3D4-F1
#
_entry.id   AF-A0A254S3D4-F1
#
_cell.length_a   1.000
_cell.length_b   1.000
_cell.length_c   1.000
_cell.angle_alpha   90.00
_cell.angle_beta   90.00
_cell.angle_gamma   90.00
#
_symmetry.space_group_name_H-M   'P 1'
#
loop_
_entity.id
_entity.type
_entity.pdbx_description
1 polymer ?
#
loop_
_entity_poly.entity_id
_entity_poly.type
_entity_poly.pdbx_seq_one_letter_code
_entity_poly.pdbx_strand_id
1 'polypeptide(L)'
;MTESADIYRINKENTQGTPREIILIGTAHISQASKDLVRETIEAEKPDTVCVELDDGRLKSIKDPDRWKTMDLRQVIKNKQLGTLIANLVLGSYQKRMGAQTGVKPGSELKEAVDVAENAGHELVLADRDIKITLRRTWACTPWYRKLSLLGGLFASIFDKTEVSEEELAKIKEQDALNGMMQEFGKSFPEVKQVLIDERDQFLASKIKNAPGNKIVAVVGAGHMRGIASIIEEDKELPSEESISVIPKSAPIWKIIGWAIPIAIIASIIAVGIHAGAAKAGELSLQWAMLTGGGAMLGTIIAGGHPLTILVALITAPFTGLTPLIGVGFFTALTQVYMRPPRVAEMETLTDDIWQVKRWWKNRVTRVILCFLCPGLPAIVGKILAIFNIYQAL
;
A
#
# COMPACT_ATOMS: atom_id res chain seq x y z
N MET A 1 11.76 -38.22 12.99
CA MET A 1 10.66 -37.39 12.46
C MET A 1 11.22 -36.66 11.26
N THR A 2 10.69 -36.95 10.08
CA THR A 2 11.17 -36.41 8.80
C THR A 2 11.05 -34.89 8.80
N GLU A 3 12.15 -34.18 8.56
CA GLU A 3 12.14 -32.73 8.31
C GLU A 3 11.18 -32.45 7.15
N SER A 4 10.06 -31.78 7.44
CA SER A 4 9.19 -31.25 6.39
C SER A 4 9.92 -30.13 5.66
N ALA A 5 9.71 -29.98 4.35
CA ALA A 5 10.27 -28.89 3.54
C ALA A 5 9.99 -27.46 4.09
N ASP A 6 9.08 -27.35 5.06
CA ASP A 6 8.60 -26.13 5.67
C ASP A 6 9.29 -25.77 7.02
N ILE A 7 10.20 -26.61 7.53
CA ILE A 7 10.95 -26.34 8.77
C ILE A 7 12.45 -26.34 8.49
N TYR A 8 13.15 -25.31 8.96
CA TYR A 8 14.60 -25.18 8.84
C TYR A 8 15.22 -24.92 10.22
N ARG A 9 16.23 -25.71 10.61
CA ARG A 9 16.87 -25.60 11.93
C ARG A 9 18.28 -25.05 11.81
N ILE A 10 18.62 -24.09 12.66
CA ILE A 10 19.93 -23.45 12.73
C ILE A 10 20.45 -23.56 14.15
N ASN A 11 21.62 -24.17 14.31
CA ASN A 11 22.32 -24.25 15.59
C ASN A 11 23.55 -23.34 15.55
N LYS A 12 23.61 -22.36 16.46
CA LYS A 12 24.73 -21.41 16.58
C LYS A 12 25.00 -21.06 18.02
N GLU A 13 26.17 -20.49 18.30
CA GLU A 13 26.40 -19.80 19.57
C GLU A 13 25.77 -18.41 19.51
N ASN A 14 25.13 -17.98 20.60
CA ASN A 14 24.67 -16.60 20.73
C ASN A 14 25.85 -15.65 20.98
N THR A 15 25.58 -14.34 21.07
CA THR A 15 26.61 -13.31 21.31
C THR A 15 27.35 -13.45 22.64
N GLN A 16 26.87 -14.32 23.55
CA GLN A 16 27.48 -14.62 24.85
C GLN A 16 28.20 -15.99 24.86
N GLY A 17 28.31 -16.66 23.71
CA GLY A 17 28.98 -17.97 23.57
C GLY A 17 28.16 -19.16 24.08
N THR A 18 26.85 -19.00 24.32
CA THR A 18 25.97 -20.11 24.71
C THR A 18 25.27 -20.73 23.51
N PRO A 19 25.07 -22.06 23.46
CA PRO A 19 24.37 -22.72 22.38
C PRO A 19 22.94 -22.18 22.23
N ARG A 20 22.58 -21.85 21.00
CA ARG A 20 21.27 -21.35 20.60
C ARG A 20 20.75 -22.12 19.40
N GLU A 21 19.50 -22.56 19.49
CA GLU A 21 18.74 -23.19 18.42
C GLU A 21 17.69 -22.22 17.89
N ILE A 22 17.67 -22.02 16.57
CA ILE A 22 16.66 -21.23 15.85
C ILE A 22 15.94 -22.16 14.89
N ILE A 23 14.63 -22.26 15.03
CA ILE A 23 13.74 -23.08 14.21
C ILE A 23 12.89 -22.14 13.37
N LEU A 24 13.13 -22.10 12.06
CA LEU A 24 12.33 -21.32 11.11
C LEU A 24 11.18 -22.19 10.59
N ILE A 25 9.95 -21.69 10.66
CA ILE A 25 8.77 -22.31 10.09
C ILE A 25 8.29 -21.44 8.92
N GLY A 26 8.33 -22.00 7.72
CA GLY A 26 7.83 -21.39 6.50
C GLY A 26 6.35 -21.64 6.36
N THR A 27 5.61 -20.58 6.16
CA THR A 27 4.16 -20.66 6.06
C THR A 27 3.66 -20.14 4.72
N ALA A 28 2.61 -20.80 4.21
CA ALA A 28 1.82 -20.27 3.11
C ALA A 28 0.61 -19.55 3.71
N HIS A 29 0.47 -18.25 3.43
CA HIS A 29 -0.43 -17.32 4.14
C HIS A 29 -1.95 -17.60 4.06
N ILE A 30 -2.37 -18.78 3.58
CA ILE A 30 -3.78 -19.17 3.45
C ILE A 30 -3.98 -20.69 3.62
N SER A 31 -3.10 -21.37 4.36
CA SER A 31 -3.08 -22.84 4.49
C SER A 31 -3.43 -23.29 5.92
N GLN A 32 -4.45 -24.14 6.04
CA GLN A 32 -4.79 -24.79 7.31
C GLN A 32 -3.64 -25.69 7.79
N ALA A 33 -2.96 -26.38 6.87
CA ALA A 33 -1.80 -27.19 7.19
C ALA A 33 -0.66 -26.36 7.80
N SER A 34 -0.41 -25.14 7.28
CA SER A 34 0.59 -24.23 7.88
C SER A 34 0.19 -23.78 9.28
N LYS A 35 -1.10 -23.58 9.53
CA LYS A 35 -1.63 -23.20 10.85
C LYS A 35 -1.41 -24.32 11.87
N ASP A 36 -1.72 -25.56 11.50
CA ASP A 36 -1.57 -26.70 12.40
C ASP A 36 -0.10 -27.03 12.63
N LEU A 37 0.74 -26.97 11.59
CA LEU A 37 2.21 -27.11 11.71
C LEU A 37 2.81 -26.11 12.70
N VAL A 38 2.40 -24.85 12.64
CA VAL A 38 2.85 -23.80 13.57
C VAL A 38 2.48 -24.15 15.01
N ARG A 39 1.23 -24.53 15.27
CA ARG A 39 0.78 -24.91 16.62
C ARG A 39 1.56 -26.11 17.14
N GLU A 40 1.59 -27.19 16.38
CA GLU A 40 2.26 -28.44 16.76
C GLU A 40 3.75 -28.22 17.05
N THR A 41 4.43 -27.41 16.23
CA THR A 41 5.86 -27.13 16.41
C THR A 41 6.09 -26.30 17.67
N ILE A 42 5.33 -25.23 17.92
CA ILE A 42 5.51 -24.40 19.12
C ILE A 42 5.24 -25.23 20.39
N GLU A 43 4.15 -26.02 20.40
CA GLU A 43 3.78 -26.86 21.55
C GLU A 43 4.80 -27.98 21.83
N ALA A 44 5.37 -28.59 20.77
CA ALA A 44 6.36 -29.65 20.90
C ALA A 44 7.74 -29.10 21.31
N GLU A 45 8.17 -28.00 20.71
CA GLU A 45 9.50 -27.44 20.91
C GLU A 45 9.63 -26.66 22.21
N LYS A 46 8.52 -26.07 22.71
CA LYS A 46 8.47 -25.24 23.91
C LYS A 46 9.61 -24.20 23.94
N PRO A 47 9.65 -23.29 22.94
CA PRO A 47 10.73 -22.32 22.83
C PRO A 47 10.71 -21.31 23.98
N ASP A 48 11.84 -20.64 24.20
CA ASP A 48 11.88 -19.46 25.08
C ASP A 48 11.14 -18.29 24.43
N THR A 49 11.34 -18.13 23.11
CA THR A 49 10.80 -17.02 22.33
C THR A 49 10.18 -17.48 21.02
N VAL A 50 9.01 -16.92 20.71
CA VAL A 50 8.34 -17.05 19.40
C VAL A 50 8.47 -15.72 18.64
N CYS A 51 9.13 -15.77 17.50
CA CYS A 51 9.24 -14.65 16.57
C CYS A 51 8.18 -14.80 15.47
N VAL A 52 7.50 -13.71 15.11
CA VAL A 52 6.45 -13.75 14.08
C VAL A 52 6.68 -12.65 13.05
N GLU A 53 6.52 -12.96 11.75
CA GLU A 53 6.56 -11.99 10.63
C GLU A 53 5.32 -11.05 10.63
N LEU A 54 5.16 -10.30 11.71
CA LEU A 54 4.11 -9.29 11.90
C LEU A 54 4.71 -8.03 12.52
N ASP A 55 4.17 -6.88 12.11
CA ASP A 55 4.34 -5.60 12.79
C ASP A 55 3.13 -5.30 13.70
N ASP A 56 3.31 -4.38 14.65
CA ASP A 56 2.26 -3.94 15.59
C ASP A 56 0.94 -3.53 14.90
N GLY A 57 1.02 -2.83 13.78
CA GLY A 57 -0.12 -2.36 13.02
C GLY A 57 -0.90 -3.51 12.39
N ARG A 58 -0.18 -4.48 11.82
CA ARG A 58 -0.78 -5.70 11.28
C ARG A 58 -1.37 -6.58 12.37
N LEU A 59 -0.68 -6.78 13.50
CA LEU A 59 -1.22 -7.54 14.62
C LEU A 59 -2.53 -6.93 15.13
N LYS A 60 -2.57 -5.61 15.33
CA LYS A 60 -3.81 -4.89 15.71
C LYS A 60 -4.92 -5.08 14.68
N SER A 61 -4.60 -5.09 13.39
CA SER A 61 -5.59 -5.27 12.32
C SER A 61 -6.12 -6.71 12.25
N ILE A 62 -5.30 -7.70 12.61
CA ILE A 62 -5.69 -9.11 12.68
C ILE A 62 -6.54 -9.37 13.94
N LYS A 63 -6.18 -8.78 15.08
CA LYS A 63 -6.92 -8.89 16.36
C LYS A 63 -8.25 -8.12 16.32
N ASP A 64 -8.29 -6.98 15.65
CA ASP A 64 -9.49 -6.14 15.48
C ASP A 64 -9.79 -5.87 13.99
N PRO A 65 -10.37 -6.85 13.28
CA PRO A 65 -10.70 -6.72 11.86
C PRO A 65 -11.83 -5.72 11.58
N ASP A 66 -12.57 -5.28 12.61
CA ASP A 66 -13.71 -4.37 12.50
C ASP A 66 -13.35 -2.92 12.85
N ARG A 67 -12.09 -2.64 13.23
CA ARG A 67 -11.61 -1.31 13.62
C ARG A 67 -11.97 -0.21 12.63
N TRP A 68 -11.91 -0.49 11.34
CA TRP A 68 -12.22 0.48 10.29
C TRP A 68 -13.70 0.91 10.30
N LYS A 69 -14.63 0.10 10.85
CA LYS A 69 -16.05 0.46 11.01
C LYS A 69 -16.25 1.65 11.95
N THR A 70 -15.27 1.94 12.81
CA THR A 70 -15.30 3.06 13.77
C THR A 70 -14.42 4.26 13.36
N MET A 71 -13.76 4.19 12.20
CA MET A 71 -12.88 5.28 11.76
C MET A 71 -13.67 6.54 11.36
N ASP A 72 -13.25 7.68 11.90
CA ASP A 72 -13.75 8.99 11.48
C ASP A 72 -13.12 9.42 10.15
N LEU A 73 -13.86 9.24 9.05
CA LEU A 73 -13.42 9.66 7.71
C LEU A 73 -13.06 11.14 7.63
N ARG A 74 -13.63 12.01 8.48
CA ARG A 74 -13.29 13.44 8.48
C ARG A 74 -11.84 13.65 8.90
N GLN A 75 -11.41 12.94 9.95
CA GLN A 75 -10.03 12.99 10.42
C GLN A 75 -9.07 12.37 9.39
N VAL A 76 -9.45 11.24 8.78
CA VAL A 76 -8.65 10.59 7.73
C VAL A 76 -8.39 11.54 6.56
N ILE A 77 -9.42 12.26 6.09
CA ILE A 77 -9.28 13.21 4.99
C ILE A 77 -8.44 14.43 5.41
N LYS A 78 -8.71 15.01 6.59
CA LYS A 78 -7.93 16.15 7.12
C LYS A 78 -6.45 15.82 7.28
N ASN A 79 -6.13 14.60 7.72
CA ASN A 79 -4.77 14.13 7.92
C ASN A 79 -4.10 13.63 6.63
N LYS A 80 -4.74 13.80 5.46
CA LYS A 80 -4.27 13.33 4.15
C LYS A 80 -4.04 11.81 4.07
N GLN A 81 -4.75 11.04 4.89
CA GLN A 81 -4.64 9.58 4.99
C GLN A 81 -5.67 8.84 4.12
N LEU A 82 -6.48 9.54 3.33
CA LEU A 82 -7.51 8.92 2.49
C LEU A 82 -6.90 7.92 1.48
N GLY A 83 -5.74 8.23 0.91
CA GLY A 83 -5.03 7.29 0.03
C GLY A 83 -4.60 6.00 0.73
N THR A 84 -4.10 6.11 1.98
CA THR A 84 -3.75 4.96 2.81
C THR A 84 -4.99 4.13 3.16
N LEU A 85 -6.12 4.78 3.45
CA LEU A 85 -7.39 4.08 3.68
C LEU A 85 -7.81 3.30 2.44
N ILE A 86 -7.80 3.93 1.25
CA ILE A 86 -8.14 3.26 -0.01
C ILE A 86 -7.21 2.05 -0.25
N ALA A 87 -5.90 2.22 -0.07
CA ALA A 87 -4.94 1.13 -0.23
C ALA A 87 -5.22 -0.03 0.74
N ASN A 88 -5.45 0.26 2.03
CA ASN A 88 -5.78 -0.75 3.02
C ASN A 88 -7.10 -1.47 2.71
N LEU A 89 -8.11 -0.74 2.22
CA LEU A 89 -9.39 -1.33 1.84
C LEU A 89 -9.26 -2.24 0.62
N VAL A 90 -8.50 -1.82 -0.39
CA VAL A 90 -8.23 -2.65 -1.58
C VAL A 90 -7.47 -3.91 -1.17
N LEU A 91 -6.37 -3.76 -0.42
CA LEU A 91 -5.57 -4.90 0.07
C LEU A 91 -6.39 -5.83 0.95
N GLY A 92 -7.13 -5.30 1.92
CA GLY A 92 -8.00 -6.09 2.79
C GLY A 92 -9.12 -6.80 2.03
N SER A 93 -9.68 -6.16 1.00
CA SER A 93 -10.69 -6.80 0.14
C SER A 93 -10.11 -7.91 -0.73
N TYR A 94 -8.88 -7.73 -1.25
CA TYR A 94 -8.15 -8.76 -1.99
C TYR A 94 -7.84 -9.96 -1.09
N GLN A 95 -7.32 -9.69 0.12
CA GLN A 95 -7.08 -10.70 1.15
C GLN A 95 -8.36 -11.47 1.50
N LYS A 96 -9.47 -10.76 1.78
CA LYS A 96 -10.77 -11.40 2.07
C LYS A 96 -11.22 -12.32 0.94
N ARG A 97 -11.07 -11.90 -0.33
CA ARG A 97 -11.46 -12.69 -1.50
C ARG A 97 -10.59 -13.92 -1.72
N MET A 98 -9.28 -13.81 -1.52
CA MET A 98 -8.34 -14.94 -1.59
C MET A 98 -8.61 -15.96 -0.47
N GLY A 99 -8.91 -15.50 0.75
CA GLY A 99 -9.24 -16.39 1.88
C GLY A 99 -10.61 -17.07 1.78
N ALA A 100 -11.56 -16.48 1.06
CA ALA A 100 -12.89 -17.09 0.86
C ALA A 100 -12.84 -18.39 0.03
N GLN A 101 -11.81 -18.58 -0.80
CA GLN A 101 -11.65 -19.78 -1.62
C GLN A 101 -11.06 -20.97 -0.85
N THR A 102 -10.30 -20.73 0.21
CA THR A 102 -9.66 -21.78 1.02
C THR A 102 -10.33 -21.97 2.39
N GLY A 103 -11.25 -21.08 2.78
CA GLY A 103 -11.87 -21.07 4.11
C GLY A 103 -10.97 -20.55 5.23
N VAL A 104 -9.70 -20.27 4.92
CA VAL A 104 -8.68 -19.82 5.87
C VAL A 104 -8.45 -18.31 5.69
N LYS A 105 -8.57 -17.55 6.77
CA LYS A 105 -8.31 -16.10 6.74
C LYS A 105 -6.82 -15.85 6.51
N PRO A 106 -6.42 -14.95 5.60
CA PRO A 106 -5.00 -14.65 5.41
C PRO A 106 -4.33 -14.17 6.69
N GLY A 107 -3.13 -14.66 6.99
CA GLY A 107 -2.44 -14.34 8.24
C GLY A 107 -2.91 -15.16 9.45
N SER A 108 -3.77 -16.17 9.25
CA SER A 108 -4.25 -17.04 10.33
C SER A 108 -3.14 -17.87 10.98
N GLU A 109 -2.14 -18.26 10.21
CA GLU A 109 -0.95 -18.96 10.66
C GLU A 109 -0.08 -18.10 11.56
N LEU A 110 0.11 -16.83 11.21
CA LEU A 110 0.82 -15.85 12.05
C LEU A 110 0.02 -15.49 13.29
N LYS A 111 -1.31 -15.38 13.17
CA LYS A 111 -2.21 -15.18 14.32
C LYS A 111 -2.14 -16.36 15.28
N GLU A 112 -2.15 -17.58 14.75
CA GLU A 112 -2.06 -18.79 15.57
C GLU A 112 -0.73 -18.85 16.32
N ALA A 113 0.39 -18.48 15.69
CA ALA A 113 1.68 -18.36 16.37
C ALA A 113 1.61 -17.40 17.57
N VAL A 114 0.97 -16.25 17.39
CA VAL A 114 0.75 -15.26 18.46
C VAL A 114 -0.14 -15.83 19.57
N ASP A 115 -1.28 -16.42 19.21
CA ASP A 115 -2.24 -16.95 20.18
C ASP A 115 -1.60 -18.08 21.01
N VAL A 116 -0.85 -18.99 20.38
CA VAL A 116 -0.15 -20.09 21.07
C VAL A 116 0.96 -19.56 21.96
N ALA A 117 1.76 -18.59 21.49
CA ALA A 117 2.80 -17.96 22.30
C ALA A 117 2.23 -17.27 23.54
N GLU A 118 1.17 -16.46 23.39
CA GLU A 118 0.52 -15.75 24.49
C GLU A 118 -0.12 -16.72 25.50
N ASN A 119 -0.78 -17.78 25.03
CA ASN A 119 -1.46 -18.76 25.90
C ASN A 119 -0.49 -19.65 26.68
N ALA A 120 0.64 -20.03 26.07
CA ALA A 120 1.66 -20.85 26.70
C ALA A 120 2.69 -20.03 27.52
N GLY A 121 2.61 -18.70 27.47
CA GLY A 121 3.50 -17.80 28.21
C GLY A 121 4.90 -17.70 27.62
N HIS A 122 5.06 -17.99 26.33
CA HIS A 122 6.32 -17.77 25.62
C HIS A 122 6.55 -16.28 25.38
N GLU A 123 7.81 -15.86 25.33
CA GLU A 123 8.12 -14.49 24.93
C GLU A 123 7.76 -14.28 23.45
N LEU A 124 7.05 -13.19 23.13
CA LEU A 124 6.60 -12.90 21.78
C LEU A 124 7.39 -11.73 21.19
N VAL A 125 8.04 -11.96 20.05
CA VAL A 125 8.75 -10.91 19.29
C VAL A 125 8.08 -10.69 17.94
N LEU A 126 7.60 -9.47 17.72
CA LEU A 126 7.18 -8.98 16.41
C LEU A 126 8.43 -8.66 15.60
N ALA A 127 8.75 -9.53 14.64
CA ALA A 127 10.03 -9.51 13.94
C ALA A 127 10.00 -8.69 12.64
N ASP A 128 8.83 -8.21 12.19
CA ASP A 128 8.71 -7.51 10.91
C ASP A 128 8.72 -5.98 11.06
N ARG A 129 9.15 -5.32 9.99
CA ARG A 129 9.13 -3.86 9.82
C ARG A 129 7.70 -3.41 9.53
N ASP A 130 7.35 -2.18 9.96
CA ASP A 130 6.06 -1.56 9.57
C ASP A 130 5.87 -1.65 8.05
N ILE A 131 4.84 -2.38 7.62
CA ILE A 131 4.56 -2.62 6.21
C ILE A 131 4.40 -1.31 5.41
N LYS A 132 3.96 -0.22 6.04
CA LYS A 132 3.87 1.11 5.40
C LYS A 132 5.24 1.70 5.12
N ILE A 133 6.24 1.40 5.94
CA ILE A 133 7.63 1.80 5.68
C ILE A 133 8.14 0.97 4.50
N THR A 134 7.98 -0.36 4.55
CA THR A 134 8.34 -1.29 3.47
C THR A 134 7.78 -0.80 2.12
N LEU A 135 6.47 -0.62 2.01
CA LEU A 135 5.81 -0.20 0.76
C LEU A 135 6.22 1.19 0.31
N ARG A 136 6.32 2.17 1.23
CA ARG A 136 6.75 3.54 0.87
C ARG A 136 8.21 3.57 0.42
N ARG A 137 9.07 2.77 1.05
CA ARG A 137 10.48 2.65 0.68
C ARG A 137 10.64 1.96 -0.66
N THR A 138 9.90 0.88 -0.94
CA THR A 138 9.86 0.24 -2.27
C THR A 138 9.49 1.27 -3.33
N TRP A 139 8.44 2.05 -3.07
CA TRP A 139 8.04 3.11 -4.00
C TRP A 139 9.09 4.21 -4.11
N ALA A 140 9.74 4.62 -3.02
CA ALA A 140 10.77 5.65 -3.06
C ALA A 140 12.03 5.21 -3.84
N CYS A 141 12.47 3.96 -3.67
CA CYS A 141 13.64 3.39 -4.33
C CYS A 141 13.40 3.04 -5.81
N THR A 142 12.15 2.74 -6.19
CA THR A 142 11.84 2.33 -7.57
C THR A 142 11.88 3.53 -8.54
N PRO A 143 12.64 3.46 -9.64
CA PRO A 143 12.68 4.52 -10.66
C PRO A 143 11.31 4.81 -11.30
N TRP A 144 11.10 6.04 -11.76
CA TRP A 144 9.80 6.49 -12.29
C TRP A 144 9.33 5.68 -13.52
N TYR A 145 10.25 5.30 -14.41
CA TYR A 145 9.91 4.52 -15.60
C TYR A 145 9.51 3.07 -15.26
N ARG A 146 10.10 2.47 -14.22
CA ARG A 146 9.68 1.14 -13.72
C ARG A 146 8.34 1.18 -13.01
N LYS A 147 8.06 2.26 -12.27
CA LYS A 147 6.71 2.51 -11.73
C LYS A 147 5.65 2.54 -12.83
N LEU A 148 5.93 3.24 -13.94
CA LEU A 148 5.02 3.27 -15.08
C LEU A 148 4.87 1.88 -15.73
N SER A 149 5.95 1.12 -15.85
CA SER A 149 5.89 -0.27 -16.35
C SER A 149 5.02 -1.17 -15.46
N LEU A 150 5.18 -1.11 -14.13
CA LEU A 150 4.34 -1.85 -13.18
C LEU A 150 2.86 -1.45 -13.28
N LEU A 151 2.58 -0.15 -13.32
CA LEU A 151 1.23 0.37 -13.48
C LEU A 151 0.62 -0.03 -14.83
N GLY A 152 1.43 -0.04 -15.90
CA GLY A 152 1.04 -0.50 -17.22
C GLY A 152 0.71 -1.98 -17.25
N GLY A 153 1.53 -2.83 -16.60
CA GLY A 153 1.27 -4.27 -16.47
C GLY A 153 0.00 -4.58 -15.66
N LEU A 154 -0.19 -3.88 -14.54
CA LEU A 154 -1.43 -3.96 -13.74
C LEU A 154 -2.66 -3.49 -14.52
N PHE A 155 -2.52 -2.44 -15.34
CA PHE A 155 -3.62 -1.97 -16.18
C PHE A 155 -3.93 -3.01 -17.26
N ALA A 156 -2.91 -3.51 -17.95
CA ALA A 156 -3.06 -4.55 -18.98
C ALA A 156 -3.76 -5.81 -18.42
N SER A 157 -3.38 -6.26 -17.22
CA SER A 157 -4.01 -7.45 -16.60
C SER A 157 -5.49 -7.26 -16.25
N ILE A 158 -5.97 -6.02 -16.05
CA ILE A 158 -7.40 -5.73 -15.85
C ILE A 158 -8.19 -5.86 -17.16
N PHE A 159 -7.57 -5.56 -18.30
CA PHE A 159 -8.18 -5.74 -19.62
C PHE A 159 -7.99 -7.15 -20.17
N ASP A 160 -7.10 -7.92 -19.54
CA ASP A 160 -6.86 -9.29 -19.91
C ASP A 160 -7.99 -10.19 -19.39
N LYS A 161 -8.74 -10.77 -20.33
CA LYS A 161 -9.87 -11.66 -20.04
C LYS A 161 -9.49 -13.13 -20.13
N THR A 162 -8.21 -13.44 -20.28
CA THR A 162 -7.73 -14.81 -20.35
C THR A 162 -7.97 -15.48 -19.01
N GLU A 163 -8.91 -16.43 -18.99
CA GLU A 163 -9.10 -17.30 -17.83
C GLU A 163 -7.88 -18.21 -17.74
N VAL A 164 -7.20 -18.18 -16.59
CA VAL A 164 -6.07 -19.07 -16.33
C VAL A 164 -6.61 -20.49 -16.24
N SER A 165 -6.10 -21.38 -17.10
CA SER A 165 -6.53 -22.78 -17.13
C SER A 165 -6.18 -23.50 -15.83
N GLU A 166 -6.91 -24.56 -15.47
CA GLU A 166 -6.59 -25.37 -14.28
C GLU A 166 -5.18 -25.98 -14.35
N GLU A 167 -4.71 -26.32 -15.55
CA GLU A 167 -3.35 -26.82 -15.79
C GLU A 167 -2.28 -25.75 -15.56
N GLU A 168 -2.50 -24.51 -15.98
CA GLU A 168 -1.60 -23.39 -15.67
C GLU A 168 -1.61 -23.05 -14.18
N LEU A 169 -2.77 -23.09 -13.54
CA LEU A 169 -2.92 -22.93 -12.09
C LEU A 169 -2.17 -24.02 -11.32
N ALA A 170 -2.21 -25.27 -11.80
CA ALA A 170 -1.46 -26.37 -11.19
C ALA A 170 0.06 -26.16 -11.31
N LYS A 171 0.54 -25.76 -12.49
CA LYS A 171 1.96 -25.43 -12.71
C LYS A 171 2.42 -24.26 -11.84
N ILE A 172 1.61 -23.21 -11.66
CA ILE A 172 1.95 -22.08 -10.79
C ILE A 172 1.96 -22.49 -9.31
N LYS A 173 1.26 -23.55 -8.89
CA LYS A 173 1.30 -24.01 -7.49
C LYS A 173 2.59 -24.74 -7.12
N GLU A 174 3.38 -25.18 -8.10
CA GLU A 174 4.66 -25.82 -7.84
C GLU A 174 5.66 -24.79 -7.29
N GLN A 175 6.31 -25.13 -6.16
CA GLN A 175 7.28 -24.22 -5.51
C GLN A 175 8.40 -23.78 -6.47
N ASP A 176 8.83 -24.65 -7.38
CA ASP A 176 9.89 -24.33 -8.33
C ASP A 176 9.44 -23.36 -9.42
N ALA A 177 8.19 -23.45 -9.88
CA ALA A 177 7.61 -22.49 -10.81
C ALA A 177 7.44 -21.11 -10.15
N LEU A 178 6.96 -21.07 -8.90
CA LEU A 178 6.87 -19.82 -8.12
C LEU A 178 8.23 -19.18 -7.92
N ASN A 179 9.24 -19.97 -7.54
CA ASN A 179 10.61 -19.51 -7.38
C ASN A 179 11.16 -18.94 -8.69
N GLY A 180 10.90 -19.60 -9.83
CA GLY A 180 11.27 -19.14 -11.16
C GLY A 180 10.61 -17.81 -11.53
N MET A 181 9.30 -17.68 -11.30
CA MET A 181 8.57 -16.42 -11.52
C MET A 181 9.08 -15.29 -10.65
N MET A 182 9.37 -15.56 -9.37
CA MET A 182 9.94 -14.56 -8.45
C MET A 182 11.36 -14.14 -8.87
N GLN A 183 12.17 -15.06 -9.40
CA GLN A 183 13.48 -14.72 -9.96
C GLN A 183 13.36 -13.82 -11.19
N GLU A 184 12.51 -14.17 -12.16
CA GLU A 184 12.30 -13.35 -13.36
C GLU A 184 11.71 -11.97 -13.04
N PHE A 185 10.77 -11.92 -12.09
CA PHE A 185 10.26 -10.66 -11.55
C PHE A 185 11.38 -9.85 -10.92
N GLY A 186 12.24 -10.48 -10.12
CA GLY A 186 13.40 -9.84 -9.49
C GLY A 186 14.44 -9.32 -10.49
N LYS A 187 14.64 -9.98 -11.63
CA LYS A 187 15.50 -9.49 -12.71
C LYS A 187 14.90 -8.27 -13.40
N SER A 188 13.58 -8.26 -13.58
CA SER A 188 12.85 -7.17 -14.23
C SER A 188 12.71 -5.93 -13.32
N PHE A 189 12.57 -6.15 -12.01
CA PHE A 189 12.34 -5.12 -11.00
C PHE A 189 13.27 -5.29 -9.78
N PRO A 190 14.60 -5.14 -9.96
CA PRO A 190 15.58 -5.39 -8.89
C PRO A 190 15.41 -4.46 -7.69
N GLU A 191 14.99 -3.20 -7.84
CA GLU A 191 14.76 -2.33 -6.67
C GLU A 191 13.54 -2.77 -5.85
N VAL A 192 12.55 -3.37 -6.52
CA VAL A 192 11.36 -3.90 -5.84
C VAL A 192 11.75 -5.14 -5.05
N LYS A 193 12.47 -6.08 -5.67
CA LYS A 193 13.02 -7.26 -4.98
C LYS A 193 13.90 -6.84 -3.81
N GLN A 194 14.83 -5.92 -4.04
CA GLN A 194 15.78 -5.47 -3.03
C GLN A 194 15.06 -4.99 -1.77
N VAL A 195 14.00 -4.17 -1.89
CA VAL A 195 13.33 -3.60 -0.71
C VAL A 195 12.29 -4.55 -0.10
N LEU A 196 11.51 -5.26 -0.93
CA LEU A 196 10.42 -6.13 -0.45
C LEU A 196 10.90 -7.48 0.06
N ILE A 197 12.02 -7.99 -0.46
CA ILE A 197 12.57 -9.29 -0.13
C ILE A 197 13.90 -9.08 0.61
N ASP A 198 14.95 -8.64 -0.09
CA ASP A 198 16.31 -8.70 0.47
C ASP A 198 16.48 -7.85 1.76
N GLU A 199 16.05 -6.58 1.76
CA GLU A 199 16.08 -5.73 2.96
C GLU A 199 15.11 -6.23 4.05
N ARG A 200 14.01 -6.87 3.66
CA ARG A 200 13.03 -7.40 4.61
C ARG A 200 13.57 -8.64 5.31
N ASP A 201 14.24 -9.53 4.57
CA ASP A 201 14.95 -10.69 5.10
C ASP A 201 16.05 -10.25 6.07
N GLN A 202 16.80 -9.20 5.73
CA GLN A 202 17.80 -8.61 6.63
C GLN A 202 17.17 -8.12 7.94
N PHE A 203 16.04 -7.41 7.86
CA PHE A 203 15.33 -6.94 9.05
C PHE A 203 14.82 -8.11 9.91
N LEU A 204 14.15 -9.09 9.29
CA LEU A 204 13.63 -10.27 9.97
C LEU A 204 14.75 -11.08 10.62
N ALA A 205 15.84 -11.34 9.88
CA ALA A 205 16.99 -12.07 10.39
C ALA A 205 17.66 -11.34 11.56
N SER A 206 17.81 -10.00 11.49
CA SER A 206 18.30 -9.20 12.63
C SER A 206 17.43 -9.38 13.87
N LYS A 207 16.11 -9.22 13.72
CA LYS A 207 15.15 -9.34 14.83
C LYS A 207 15.15 -10.75 15.44
N ILE A 208 15.21 -11.79 14.60
CA ILE A 208 15.26 -13.19 15.04
C ILE A 208 16.59 -13.49 15.74
N LYS A 209 17.72 -13.04 15.18
CA LYS A 209 19.06 -13.23 15.77
C LYS A 209 19.19 -12.52 17.12
N ASN A 210 18.54 -11.38 17.30
CA ASN A 210 18.61 -10.59 18.54
C ASN A 210 17.47 -10.88 19.52
N ALA A 211 16.55 -11.79 19.19
CA ALA A 211 15.48 -12.18 20.10
C ALA A 211 16.06 -12.83 21.37
N PRO A 212 15.41 -12.69 22.53
CA PRO A 212 15.86 -13.28 23.79
C PRO A 212 15.71 -14.81 23.83
N GLY A 213 16.36 -15.45 24.79
CA GLY A 213 16.32 -16.91 24.97
C GLY A 213 17.31 -17.70 24.11
N ASN A 214 17.41 -19.01 24.32
CA ASN A 214 18.32 -19.90 23.61
C ASN A 214 17.60 -20.83 22.63
N LYS A 215 16.30 -21.04 22.80
CA LYS A 215 15.46 -21.76 21.83
C LYS A 215 14.43 -20.83 21.23
N ILE A 216 14.56 -20.54 19.95
CA ILE A 216 13.71 -19.58 19.24
C ILE A 216 12.96 -20.31 18.13
N VAL A 217 11.64 -20.13 18.07
CA VAL A 217 10.83 -20.54 16.91
C VAL A 217 10.41 -19.27 16.16
N ALA A 218 10.76 -19.16 14.88
CA ALA A 218 10.37 -18.03 14.05
C ALA A 218 9.40 -18.45 12.94
N VAL A 219 8.20 -17.88 12.94
CA VAL A 219 7.15 -18.14 11.95
C VAL A 219 7.19 -17.05 10.89
N VAL A 220 7.57 -17.43 9.67
CA VAL A 220 7.79 -16.54 8.53
C VAL A 220 7.08 -17.07 7.28
N GLY A 221 6.89 -16.22 6.28
CA GLY A 221 6.42 -16.62 4.96
C GLY A 221 7.48 -17.48 4.26
N ALA A 222 7.05 -18.52 3.55
CA ALA A 222 7.96 -19.47 2.90
C ALA A 222 8.97 -18.80 1.94
N GLY A 223 8.60 -17.68 1.30
CA GLY A 223 9.48 -16.92 0.41
C GLY A 223 10.66 -16.24 1.12
N HIS A 224 10.58 -15.99 2.42
CA HIS A 224 11.62 -15.34 3.22
C HIS A 224 12.54 -16.35 3.92
N MET A 225 12.10 -17.60 4.10
CA MET A 225 12.83 -18.61 4.88
C MET A 225 14.26 -18.82 4.40
N ARG A 226 14.47 -19.03 3.09
CA ARG A 226 15.81 -19.29 2.53
C ARG A 226 16.76 -18.10 2.70
N GLY A 227 16.26 -16.88 2.50
CA GLY A 227 17.03 -15.65 2.66
C GLY A 227 17.45 -15.42 4.12
N ILE A 228 16.50 -15.59 5.04
CA ILE A 228 16.76 -15.49 6.49
C ILE A 228 17.75 -16.55 6.94
N ALA A 229 17.56 -17.81 6.53
CA ALA A 229 18.46 -18.91 6.89
C ALA A 229 19.91 -18.63 6.47
N SER A 230 20.13 -18.29 5.20
CA SER A 230 21.45 -17.92 4.67
C SER A 230 22.08 -16.76 5.43
N ILE A 231 21.31 -15.72 5.77
CA ILE A 231 21.82 -14.57 6.53
C ILE A 231 22.28 -14.99 7.93
N ILE A 232 21.47 -15.78 8.64
CA ILE A 232 21.76 -16.20 10.02
C ILE A 232 22.94 -17.17 10.03
N GLU A 233 23.03 -18.10 9.08
CA GLU A 233 24.12 -19.10 9.01
C GLU A 233 25.46 -18.45 8.67
N GLU A 234 25.49 -17.60 7.65
CA GLU A 234 26.73 -16.96 7.17
C GLU A 234 27.24 -15.84 8.10
N ASP A 235 26.48 -15.49 9.14
CA ASP A 235 26.78 -14.39 10.06
C ASP A 235 27.05 -13.05 9.38
N LYS A 236 26.33 -12.80 8.28
CA LYS A 236 26.50 -11.57 7.48
C LYS A 236 26.34 -10.35 8.37
N GLU A 237 27.24 -9.38 8.22
CA GLU A 237 27.02 -8.05 8.78
C GLU A 237 25.76 -7.44 8.14
N LEU A 238 24.78 -7.13 8.97
CA LEU A 238 23.51 -6.58 8.54
C LEU A 238 23.53 -5.05 8.70
N PRO A 239 22.92 -4.31 7.76
CA PRO A 239 22.65 -2.91 7.98
C PRO A 239 21.76 -2.75 9.22
N SER A 240 21.93 -1.64 9.95
CA SER A 240 21.10 -1.41 11.15
C SER A 240 19.61 -1.38 10.79
N GLU A 241 18.76 -1.91 11.66
CA GLU A 241 17.30 -1.92 11.51
C GLU A 241 16.74 -0.51 11.23
N GLU A 242 17.37 0.52 11.80
CA GLU A 242 17.06 1.94 11.56
C GLU A 242 17.33 2.35 10.12
N SER A 243 18.49 2.00 9.56
CA SER A 243 18.91 2.41 8.22
C SER A 243 17.97 1.90 7.12
N ILE A 244 17.49 0.66 7.27
CA ILE A 244 16.53 0.02 6.37
C ILE A 244 15.07 0.38 6.71
N SER A 245 14.83 1.14 7.77
CA SER A 245 13.50 1.67 8.14
C SER A 245 13.31 3.15 7.74
N VAL A 246 14.36 3.85 7.30
CA VAL A 246 14.23 5.22 6.78
C VAL A 246 13.72 5.21 5.35
N ILE A 247 12.74 6.07 5.04
CA ILE A 247 12.27 6.24 3.66
C ILE A 247 13.20 7.26 2.96
N PRO A 248 13.82 6.93 1.81
CA PRO A 248 14.64 7.86 1.06
C PRO A 248 13.87 9.15 0.75
N LYS A 249 14.51 10.30 0.96
CA LYS A 249 13.89 11.59 0.65
C LYS A 249 13.70 11.71 -0.86
N SER A 250 12.53 12.16 -1.29
CA SER A 250 12.30 12.52 -2.69
C SER A 250 13.26 13.63 -3.12
N ALA A 251 13.81 13.53 -4.33
CA ALA A 251 14.69 14.56 -4.88
C ALA A 251 14.02 15.95 -4.86
N PRO A 252 14.70 17.03 -4.39
CA PRO A 252 14.14 18.37 -4.32
C PRO A 252 13.61 18.90 -5.66
N ILE A 253 14.16 18.41 -6.77
CA ILE A 253 13.78 18.79 -8.13
C ILE A 253 12.28 18.62 -8.41
N TRP A 254 11.62 17.62 -7.82
CA TRP A 254 10.18 17.43 -7.99
C TRP A 254 9.36 18.52 -7.31
N LYS A 255 9.84 19.08 -6.18
CA LYS A 255 9.21 20.24 -5.55
C LYS A 255 9.41 21.49 -6.41
N ILE A 256 10.61 21.64 -6.98
CA ILE A 256 10.94 22.76 -7.88
C ILE A 256 10.05 22.71 -9.12
N ILE A 257 9.99 21.57 -9.82
CA ILE A 257 9.11 21.36 -10.99
C ILE A 257 7.64 21.62 -10.62
N GLY A 258 7.19 21.12 -9.46
CA GLY A 258 5.82 21.31 -8.98
C GLY A 258 5.43 22.78 -8.79
N TRP A 259 6.38 23.64 -8.39
CA TRP A 259 6.17 25.09 -8.25
C TRP A 259 6.48 25.88 -9.52
N ALA A 260 7.37 25.38 -10.38
CA ALA A 260 7.71 26.03 -11.64
C ALA A 260 6.48 26.17 -12.55
N ILE A 261 5.60 25.17 -12.59
CA ILE A 261 4.39 25.20 -13.42
C ILE A 261 3.41 26.32 -12.99
N PRO A 262 2.96 26.41 -11.72
CA PRO A 262 2.15 27.54 -11.26
C PRO A 262 2.79 28.91 -11.49
N ILE A 263 4.09 29.04 -11.21
CA ILE A 263 4.81 30.30 -11.41
C ILE A 263 4.80 30.68 -12.88
N ALA A 264 5.07 29.74 -13.79
CA ALA A 264 5.04 29.98 -15.22
C ALA A 264 3.65 30.44 -15.68
N ILE A 265 2.57 29.79 -15.22
CA ILE A 265 1.20 30.17 -15.58
C ILE A 265 0.88 31.61 -15.15
N ILE A 266 1.20 31.96 -13.89
CA ILE A 266 0.95 33.32 -13.36
C ILE A 266 1.79 34.34 -14.12
N ALA A 267 3.08 34.04 -14.36
CA ALA A 267 3.97 34.92 -15.11
C ALA A 267 3.49 35.15 -16.55
N SER A 268 3.02 34.10 -17.23
CA SER A 268 2.46 34.20 -18.58
C SER A 268 1.22 35.10 -18.63
N ILE A 269 0.29 34.96 -17.68
CA ILE A 269 -0.90 35.82 -17.62
C ILE A 269 -0.52 37.28 -17.36
N ILE A 270 0.46 37.54 -16.47
CA ILE A 270 0.97 38.89 -16.22
C ILE A 270 1.62 39.47 -17.48
N ALA A 271 2.44 38.69 -18.19
CA ALA A 271 3.09 39.12 -19.43
C ALA A 271 2.08 39.49 -20.52
N VAL A 272 1.02 38.69 -20.70
CA VAL A 272 -0.09 39.04 -21.59
C VAL A 272 -0.80 40.32 -21.14
N GLY A 273 -0.97 40.52 -19.83
CA GLY A 273 -1.55 41.76 -19.29
C GLY A 273 -0.73 43.01 -19.62
N ILE A 274 0.60 42.90 -19.66
CA ILE A 274 1.51 43.98 -20.03
C ILE A 274 1.49 44.23 -21.55
N HIS A 275 1.51 43.18 -22.37
CA HIS A 275 1.63 43.31 -23.84
C HIS A 275 0.29 43.54 -24.56
N ALA A 276 -0.75 42.81 -24.18
CA ALA A 276 -2.07 42.80 -24.83
C ALA A 276 -3.17 43.48 -23.99
N GLY A 277 -2.84 43.96 -22.79
CA GLY A 277 -3.73 44.71 -21.90
C GLY A 277 -4.47 43.86 -20.87
N ALA A 278 -4.91 44.52 -19.79
CA ALA A 278 -5.55 43.89 -18.63
C ALA A 278 -6.83 43.12 -18.98
N ALA A 279 -7.58 43.56 -20.00
CA ALA A 279 -8.79 42.87 -20.45
C ALA A 279 -8.48 41.45 -20.97
N LYS A 280 -7.40 41.28 -21.73
CA LYS A 280 -7.01 39.97 -22.28
C LYS A 280 -6.49 39.02 -21.19
N ALA A 281 -5.70 39.55 -20.25
CA ALA A 281 -5.28 38.79 -19.08
C ALA A 281 -6.47 38.33 -18.21
N GLY A 282 -7.48 39.19 -18.06
CA GLY A 282 -8.74 38.85 -17.38
C GLY A 282 -9.51 37.73 -18.08
N GLU A 283 -9.59 37.78 -19.41
CA GLU A 283 -10.21 36.72 -20.22
C GLU A 283 -9.51 35.38 -20.02
N LEU A 284 -8.17 35.33 -20.11
CA LEU A 284 -7.39 34.11 -19.88
C LEU A 284 -7.52 33.57 -18.46
N SER A 285 -7.59 34.47 -17.47
CA SER A 285 -7.82 34.10 -16.06
C SER A 285 -9.20 33.47 -15.86
N LEU A 286 -10.23 34.03 -16.51
CA LEU A 286 -11.58 33.47 -16.49
C LEU A 286 -11.65 32.13 -17.23
N GLN A 287 -10.99 32.00 -18.38
CA GLN A 287 -10.88 30.73 -19.11
C GLN A 287 -10.19 29.66 -18.27
N TRP A 288 -9.09 29.98 -17.59
CA TRP A 288 -8.44 29.09 -16.63
C TRP A 288 -9.42 28.61 -15.57
N ALA A 289 -10.14 29.55 -14.94
CA ALA A 289 -11.11 29.22 -13.91
C ALA A 289 -12.26 28.35 -14.42
N MET A 290 -12.78 28.64 -15.62
CA MET A 290 -13.88 27.89 -16.21
C MET A 290 -13.45 26.48 -16.66
N LEU A 291 -12.29 26.33 -17.28
CA LEU A 291 -11.80 25.02 -17.75
C LEU A 291 -11.44 24.10 -16.59
N THR A 292 -10.74 24.63 -15.58
CA THR A 292 -10.33 23.84 -14.40
C THR A 292 -11.51 23.59 -13.46
N GLY A 293 -12.26 24.64 -13.12
CA GLY A 293 -13.48 24.59 -12.31
C GLY A 293 -14.57 23.75 -12.94
N GLY A 294 -14.89 24.00 -14.20
CA GLY A 294 -15.89 23.25 -14.97
C GLY A 294 -15.50 21.78 -15.12
N GLY A 295 -14.23 21.47 -15.40
CA GLY A 295 -13.74 20.10 -15.42
C GLY A 295 -13.94 19.40 -14.06
N ALA A 296 -13.51 20.02 -12.96
CA ALA A 296 -13.69 19.46 -11.63
C ALA A 296 -15.17 19.28 -11.24
N MET A 297 -16.02 20.25 -11.63
CA MET A 297 -17.47 20.20 -11.47
C MET A 297 -18.04 18.98 -12.19
N LEU A 298 -17.70 18.78 -13.46
CA LEU A 298 -18.13 17.62 -14.26
C LEU A 298 -17.68 16.30 -13.63
N GLY A 299 -16.42 16.21 -13.20
CA GLY A 299 -15.91 15.02 -12.50
C GLY A 299 -16.65 14.75 -11.18
N THR A 300 -17.07 15.79 -10.48
CA THR A 300 -17.86 15.67 -9.23
C THR A 300 -19.30 15.25 -9.50
N ILE A 301 -19.91 15.74 -10.59
CA ILE A 301 -21.23 15.29 -11.06
C ILE A 301 -21.16 13.81 -11.42
N ILE A 302 -20.15 13.40 -12.18
CA ILE A 302 -19.90 11.99 -12.52
C ILE A 302 -19.76 11.15 -11.26
N ALA A 303 -19.07 11.63 -10.22
CA ALA A 303 -18.95 10.95 -8.93
C ALA A 303 -20.26 10.85 -8.12
N GLY A 304 -21.35 11.50 -8.55
CA GLY A 304 -22.61 11.59 -7.81
C GLY A 304 -22.50 12.48 -6.56
N GLY A 305 -21.63 13.49 -6.59
CA GLY A 305 -21.41 14.41 -5.48
C GLY A 305 -22.66 15.18 -5.08
N HIS A 306 -22.73 15.60 -3.81
CA HIS A 306 -23.77 16.52 -3.34
C HIS A 306 -23.69 17.86 -4.11
N PRO A 307 -24.80 18.60 -4.34
CA PRO A 307 -24.77 19.89 -5.02
C PRO A 307 -23.74 20.88 -4.45
N LEU A 308 -23.62 20.96 -3.13
CA LEU A 308 -22.57 21.77 -2.49
C LEU A 308 -21.15 21.27 -2.81
N THR A 309 -20.94 19.96 -2.91
CA THR A 309 -19.65 19.37 -3.30
C THR A 309 -19.31 19.75 -4.75
N ILE A 310 -20.30 19.77 -5.64
CA ILE A 310 -20.16 20.20 -7.05
C ILE A 310 -19.74 21.68 -7.10
N LEU A 311 -20.39 22.54 -6.31
CA LEU A 311 -20.03 23.96 -6.21
C LEU A 311 -18.62 24.18 -5.65
N VAL A 312 -18.25 23.43 -4.60
CA VAL A 312 -16.90 23.47 -4.03
C VAL A 312 -15.86 23.06 -5.08
N ALA A 313 -16.13 22.04 -5.90
CA ALA A 313 -15.24 21.65 -6.99
C ALA A 313 -15.02 22.79 -7.98
N LEU A 314 -16.12 23.42 -8.42
CA LEU A 314 -16.10 24.56 -9.37
C LEU A 314 -15.25 25.71 -8.85
N ILE A 315 -15.41 26.07 -7.57
CA ILE A 315 -14.73 27.22 -6.96
C ILE A 315 -13.28 26.92 -6.60
N THR A 316 -12.98 25.73 -6.07
CA THR A 316 -11.65 25.42 -5.52
C THR A 316 -10.65 24.90 -6.56
N ALA A 317 -11.11 24.30 -7.66
CA ALA A 317 -10.22 23.76 -8.69
C ALA A 317 -9.28 24.80 -9.35
N PRO A 318 -9.72 26.04 -9.65
CA PRO A 318 -8.84 27.06 -10.21
C PRO A 318 -7.64 27.40 -9.31
N PHE A 319 -7.84 27.40 -8.00
CA PHE A 319 -6.81 27.73 -7.02
C PHE A 319 -5.94 26.52 -6.67
N THR A 320 -6.58 25.37 -6.40
CA THR A 320 -5.85 24.11 -6.18
C THR A 320 -5.06 23.68 -7.41
N GLY A 321 -5.48 24.16 -8.59
CA GLY A 321 -4.78 23.97 -9.84
C GLY A 321 -3.38 24.57 -9.87
N LEU A 322 -3.16 25.65 -9.10
CA LEU A 322 -1.93 26.43 -8.99
C LEU A 322 -1.08 26.02 -7.78
N THR A 323 -1.35 24.88 -7.16
CA THR A 323 -0.51 24.33 -6.08
C THR A 323 -0.20 22.85 -6.32
N PRO A 324 1.07 22.43 -6.18
CA PRO A 324 1.43 21.01 -6.25
C PRO A 324 1.06 20.24 -4.97
N LEU A 325 0.56 20.91 -3.92
CA LEU A 325 0.45 20.34 -2.57
C LEU A 325 -0.94 19.80 -2.24
N ILE A 326 -2.00 20.39 -2.80
CA ILE A 326 -3.40 20.07 -2.46
C ILE A 326 -4.24 20.09 -3.73
N GLY A 327 -4.79 18.94 -4.10
CA GLY A 327 -5.74 18.84 -5.21
C GLY A 327 -7.19 19.10 -4.79
N VAL A 328 -8.03 19.48 -5.75
CA VAL A 328 -9.48 19.69 -5.58
C VAL A 328 -10.20 18.53 -4.88
N GLY A 329 -9.72 17.30 -5.12
CA GLY A 329 -10.25 16.06 -4.52
C GLY A 329 -10.36 16.10 -3.00
N PHE A 330 -9.41 16.74 -2.30
CA PHE A 330 -9.46 16.85 -0.83
C PHE A 330 -10.65 17.68 -0.36
N PHE A 331 -10.93 18.80 -1.04
CA PHE A 331 -12.05 19.67 -0.70
C PHE A 331 -13.38 19.00 -1.02
N THR A 332 -13.49 18.37 -2.20
CA THR A 332 -14.71 17.68 -2.60
C THR A 332 -15.00 16.47 -1.72
N ALA A 333 -14.01 15.66 -1.38
CA ALA A 333 -14.18 14.53 -0.46
C ALA A 333 -14.59 14.99 0.95
N LEU A 334 -13.96 16.05 1.46
CA LEU A 334 -14.27 16.60 2.78
C LEU A 334 -15.70 17.14 2.82
N THR A 335 -16.08 17.98 1.86
CA THR A 335 -17.45 18.50 1.72
C THR A 335 -18.46 17.36 1.57
N GLN A 336 -18.14 16.33 0.79
CA GLN A 336 -19.01 15.18 0.62
C GLN A 336 -19.26 14.45 1.95
N VAL A 337 -18.21 14.22 2.76
CA VAL A 337 -18.35 13.58 4.08
C VAL A 337 -19.18 14.43 5.05
N TYR A 338 -19.08 15.77 4.99
CA TYR A 338 -19.91 16.64 5.82
C TYR A 338 -21.37 16.63 5.37
N MET A 339 -21.65 16.72 4.07
CA MET A 339 -23.01 16.82 3.54
C MET A 339 -23.73 15.48 3.50
N ARG A 340 -23.01 14.39 3.27
CA ARG A 340 -23.53 13.01 3.22
C ARG A 340 -22.61 12.08 4.00
N PRO A 341 -22.64 12.15 5.35
CA PRO A 341 -21.82 11.27 6.17
C PRO A 341 -22.17 9.80 5.89
N PRO A 342 -21.17 8.92 5.80
CA PRO A 342 -21.38 7.49 5.65
C PRO A 342 -21.96 6.87 6.91
N ARG A 343 -22.74 5.80 6.75
CA ARG A 343 -23.33 5.03 7.84
C ARG A 343 -22.48 3.82 8.19
N VAL A 344 -22.59 3.34 9.43
CA VAL A 344 -21.88 2.12 9.89
C VAL A 344 -22.22 0.91 9.00
N ALA A 345 -23.49 0.73 8.62
CA ALA A 345 -23.90 -0.36 7.73
C ALA A 345 -23.24 -0.30 6.33
N GLU A 346 -22.94 0.89 5.83
CA GLU A 346 -22.25 1.07 4.54
C GLU A 346 -20.74 0.85 4.67
N MET A 347 -20.19 0.96 5.88
CA MET A 347 -18.85 0.49 6.14
C MET A 347 -18.87 -1.03 5.93
N GLU A 348 -19.74 -1.80 6.59
CA GLU A 348 -19.69 -3.28 6.57
C GLU A 348 -19.63 -3.93 5.17
N THR A 349 -20.32 -3.37 4.17
CA THR A 349 -20.33 -3.89 2.79
C THR A 349 -19.19 -3.38 1.90
N LEU A 350 -18.35 -2.47 2.40
CA LEU A 350 -17.32 -1.76 1.64
C LEU A 350 -16.30 -2.68 0.98
N THR A 351 -15.89 -3.74 1.70
CA THR A 351 -14.94 -4.74 1.18
C THR A 351 -15.48 -5.48 -0.05
N ASP A 352 -16.79 -5.67 -0.13
CA ASP A 352 -17.44 -6.35 -1.27
C ASP A 352 -17.79 -5.34 -2.38
N ASP A 353 -18.17 -4.12 -1.99
CA ASP A 353 -18.57 -3.06 -2.92
C ASP A 353 -17.40 -2.53 -3.77
N ILE A 354 -16.17 -2.56 -3.25
CA ILE A 354 -14.95 -2.13 -3.97
C ILE A 354 -14.76 -2.90 -5.29
N TRP A 355 -15.14 -4.17 -5.34
CA TRP A 355 -15.00 -5.00 -6.55
C TRP A 355 -16.13 -4.82 -7.57
N GLN A 356 -17.19 -4.09 -7.22
CA GLN A 356 -18.36 -3.91 -8.08
C GLN A 356 -18.52 -2.45 -8.45
N VAL A 357 -18.01 -2.06 -9.62
CA VAL A 357 -18.03 -0.67 -10.13
C VAL A 357 -19.39 0.01 -9.95
N LYS A 358 -20.50 -0.68 -10.26
CA LYS A 358 -21.87 -0.13 -10.12
C LYS A 358 -22.23 0.23 -8.67
N ARG A 359 -21.66 -0.46 -7.67
CA ARG A 359 -21.93 -0.22 -6.25
C ARG A 359 -21.18 0.99 -5.70
N TRP A 360 -20.13 1.46 -6.39
CA TRP A 360 -19.37 2.64 -5.96
C TRP A 360 -20.25 3.90 -5.87
N TRP A 361 -21.27 3.99 -6.72
CA TRP A 361 -22.25 5.07 -6.71
C TRP A 361 -23.36 4.90 -5.70
N LYS A 362 -23.56 3.71 -5.13
CA LYS A 362 -24.62 3.41 -4.15
C LYS A 362 -24.13 3.65 -2.73
N ASN A 363 -22.95 3.12 -2.41
CA ASN A 363 -22.34 3.22 -1.08
C ASN A 363 -21.75 4.63 -0.84
N ARG A 364 -22.08 5.27 0.30
CA ARG A 364 -21.58 6.62 0.60
C ARG A 364 -20.07 6.70 0.79
N VAL A 365 -19.43 5.65 1.30
CA VAL A 365 -17.98 5.63 1.53
C VAL A 365 -17.24 5.59 0.20
N THR A 366 -17.63 4.70 -0.71
CA THR A 366 -17.06 4.65 -2.07
C THR A 366 -17.39 5.93 -2.85
N ARG A 367 -18.55 6.54 -2.62
CA ARG A 367 -18.90 7.83 -3.23
C ARG A 367 -17.98 8.96 -2.76
N VAL A 368 -17.53 8.95 -1.50
CA VAL A 368 -16.50 9.90 -1.02
C VAL A 368 -15.18 9.67 -1.75
N ILE A 369 -14.79 8.40 -1.98
CA ILE A 369 -13.61 8.05 -2.77
C ILE A 369 -13.75 8.52 -4.22
N LEU A 370 -14.91 8.33 -4.85
CA LEU A 370 -15.20 8.88 -6.19
C LEU A 370 -15.08 10.40 -6.19
N CYS A 371 -15.66 11.08 -5.20
CA CYS A 371 -15.57 12.54 -5.06
C CYS A 371 -14.13 13.01 -4.82
N PHE A 372 -13.23 12.16 -4.30
CA PHE A 372 -11.81 12.46 -4.19
C PHE A 372 -11.09 12.31 -5.55
N LEU A 373 -11.36 11.24 -6.29
CA LEU A 373 -10.59 10.87 -7.49
C LEU A 373 -11.12 11.53 -8.77
N CYS A 374 -12.42 11.47 -9.03
CA CYS A 374 -13.03 11.87 -10.30
C CYS A 374 -12.85 13.36 -10.65
N PRO A 375 -12.90 14.33 -9.71
CA PRO A 375 -12.73 15.74 -10.07
C PRO A 375 -11.34 16.07 -10.62
N GLY A 376 -10.32 15.31 -10.22
CA GLY A 376 -8.94 15.58 -10.62
C GLY A 376 -8.67 15.39 -12.11
N LEU A 377 -9.20 14.32 -12.72
CA LEU A 377 -8.87 13.96 -14.10
C LEU A 377 -9.36 15.01 -15.12
N PRO A 378 -10.64 15.44 -15.13
CA PRO A 378 -11.08 16.45 -16.08
C PRO A 378 -10.50 17.83 -15.73
N ALA A 379 -10.20 18.12 -14.46
CA ALA A 379 -9.51 19.35 -14.09
C ALA A 379 -8.09 19.42 -14.70
N ILE A 380 -7.36 18.30 -14.76
CA ILE A 380 -6.06 18.22 -15.43
C ILE A 380 -6.20 18.51 -16.93
N VAL A 381 -7.21 17.93 -17.60
CA VAL A 381 -7.50 18.25 -19.02
C VAL A 381 -7.78 19.73 -19.18
N GLY A 382 -8.59 20.32 -18.29
CA GLY A 382 -8.86 21.75 -18.26
C GLY A 382 -7.60 22.61 -18.10
N LYS A 383 -6.63 22.20 -17.26
CA LYS A 383 -5.34 22.88 -17.13
C LYS A 383 -4.54 22.84 -18.43
N ILE A 384 -4.46 21.68 -19.09
CA ILE A 384 -3.70 21.52 -20.35
C ILE A 384 -4.28 22.44 -21.42
N LEU A 385 -5.61 22.46 -21.57
CA LEU A 385 -6.30 23.35 -22.52
C LEU A 385 -6.08 24.83 -22.17
N ALA A 386 -6.16 25.20 -20.89
CA ALA A 386 -5.95 26.57 -20.46
C ALA A 386 -4.51 27.04 -20.70
N ILE A 387 -3.51 26.18 -20.44
CA ILE A 387 -2.09 26.47 -20.72
C ILE A 387 -1.87 26.68 -22.22
N PHE A 388 -2.49 25.85 -23.06
CA PHE A 388 -2.41 25.98 -24.50
C PHE A 388 -2.98 27.33 -24.98
N ASN A 389 -4.13 27.76 -24.44
CA ASN A 389 -4.72 29.06 -24.77
C ASN A 389 -3.86 30.23 -24.30
N ILE A 390 -3.26 30.14 -23.11
CA ILE A 390 -2.34 31.17 -22.59
C ILE A 390 -1.11 31.27 -23.49
N TYR A 391 -0.57 30.13 -23.95
CA TYR A 391 0.57 30.10 -24.85
C TYR A 391 0.26 30.72 -26.22
N GLN A 392 -0.93 30.51 -26.77
CA GLN A 392 -1.35 31.15 -28.02
C GLN A 392 -1.56 32.67 -27.90
N ALA A 393 -1.74 33.20 -26.69
CA ALA A 393 -2.01 34.61 -26.43
C ALA A 393 -0.76 35.41 -25.99
N LEU A 394 0.34 34.71 -25.69
CA LEU A 394 1.69 35.27 -25.53
C LEU A 394 2.27 35.61 -26.90
#